data_AF-A0A847QK91-F1
#
_entry.id   AF-A0A847QK91-F1
#
_cell.length_a   1.000
_cell.length_b   1.000
_cell.length_c   1.000
_cell.angle_alpha   90.00
_cell.angle_beta   90.00
_cell.angle_gamma   90.00
#
_symmetry.space_group_name_H-M   'P 1'
#
loop_
_entity.id
_entity.type
_entity.pdbx_description
1 polymer ?
#
loop_
_entity_poly.entity_id
_entity_poly.type
_entity_poly.pdbx_seq_one_letter_code
_entity_poly.pdbx_strand_id
1 'polypeptide(L)'
;MSEFIMIKAKNSLPSLKFLEESYNTKGEERHFNVTGSDSDKAAVRGLSDDSYPVYILVFSEVGSKQKVEYLYLGSGVKCSAERSLSLRVSILQKVSNQSVIDNFLSCSEIDLTQDFDYASYISVENSPSLVKQMNFITYPLYKSTKASQIATYTVIDEEKSLHPLAQRNEYCIRDYPSVRTEYNRGEFQRDYERIVHSKAFRRMVDKAQIFSAEKGDHYRTRMTHSIVVSQIAKGISNALKLNNYLTDAIALGHDMGHTPFGHQGERTLNAVLNGEKPLLKSLIEEGATYGGFKHNYHSLRVATRLEEKYIEFDGLNLSFQTLDGIWKHTKTNLPNNSLINFASSSTLHAYLNSEPIPRTPDGQAVPYTLEGQVVRVADEIAQRSHDLEDAFSAKRLTVEELKNYLLLGKMHELKTQIEQIEEDFIKARESNHFGADDDELLQERISSRIIHYFINDVLIQSNTNIDRYLLDDGESKFERNGHKVDKLLIEFSSKGKNLCDYLEKIISKKVINSGEVSLFDSNGAAVIESLFTSYYNNPRLLHRGTLRRIMQDFRKITKNVIDFEEGDPRIIEKEWHKIINAKASKEDRDLVENEYLLKNRVLVRNITDFIAGMTDSYAINEYNNIRR
;
A
#
# COMPACT_ATOMS: atom_id res chain seq x y z
N MET A 1 8.79 13.39 28.73
CA MET A 1 8.17 14.03 29.90
C MET A 1 6.72 13.59 29.97
N SER A 2 6.25 13.15 31.14
CA SER A 2 4.86 12.73 31.38
C SER A 2 4.05 13.74 32.18
N GLU A 3 4.73 14.72 32.78
CA GLU A 3 4.13 15.85 33.49
C GLU A 3 3.68 16.93 32.52
N PHE A 4 2.57 17.58 32.83
CA PHE A 4 2.02 18.71 32.09
C PHE A 4 1.39 19.73 33.04
N ILE A 5 1.31 20.99 32.58
CA ILE A 5 0.67 22.07 33.32
C ILE A 5 -0.74 22.24 32.78
N MET A 6 -1.72 22.17 33.66
CA MET A 6 -3.10 22.42 33.34
C MET A 6 -3.53 23.78 33.90
N ILE A 7 -4.16 24.60 33.07
CA ILE A 7 -4.65 25.93 33.46
C ILE A 7 -6.15 26.00 33.20
N LYS A 8 -6.91 26.37 34.23
CA LYS A 8 -8.35 26.58 34.17
C LYS A 8 -8.64 28.08 34.03
N ALA A 9 -9.21 28.49 32.90
CA ALA A 9 -9.47 29.91 32.60
C ALA A 9 -10.95 30.17 32.31
N LYS A 10 -11.55 31.17 32.97
CA LYS A 10 -12.89 31.67 32.60
C LYS A 10 -12.82 32.34 31.23
N ASN A 11 -13.82 32.14 30.38
CA ASN A 11 -13.87 32.74 29.05
C ASN A 11 -13.87 34.29 29.05
N SER A 12 -14.22 34.91 30.17
CA SER A 12 -14.17 36.35 30.38
C SER A 12 -12.79 36.89 30.78
N LEU A 13 -11.77 36.04 30.91
CA LEU A 13 -10.44 36.44 31.37
C LEU A 13 -9.73 37.28 30.30
N PRO A 14 -9.34 38.55 30.58
CA PRO A 14 -8.69 39.42 29.60
C PRO A 14 -7.39 38.84 29.02
N SER A 15 -6.66 38.06 29.82
CA SER A 15 -5.41 37.42 29.45
C SER A 15 -5.54 36.41 28.30
N LEU A 16 -6.76 35.92 28.02
CA LEU A 16 -7.02 35.01 26.89
C LEU A 16 -6.68 35.65 25.55
N LYS A 17 -6.76 36.99 25.43
CA LYS A 17 -6.37 37.69 24.19
C LYS A 17 -4.91 37.41 23.81
N PHE A 18 -4.01 37.35 24.80
CA PHE A 18 -2.60 37.05 24.54
C PHE A 18 -2.38 35.59 24.11
N LEU A 19 -3.17 34.65 24.65
CA LEU A 19 -3.12 33.24 24.24
C LEU A 19 -3.64 33.06 22.80
N GLU A 20 -4.72 33.75 22.45
CA GLU A 20 -5.26 33.77 21.09
C GLU A 20 -4.25 34.42 20.12
N GLU A 21 -3.57 35.50 20.52
CA GLU A 21 -2.48 36.09 19.74
C GLU A 21 -1.33 35.09 19.53
N SER A 22 -0.88 34.38 20.57
CA SER A 22 0.14 33.33 20.46
C SER A 22 -0.26 32.24 19.46
N TYR A 23 -1.51 31.79 19.52
CA TYR A 23 -2.05 30.82 18.57
C TYR A 23 -2.04 31.35 17.13
N ASN A 24 -2.52 32.58 16.93
CA ASN A 24 -2.60 33.22 15.62
C ASN A 24 -1.22 33.48 15.00
N THR A 25 -0.20 33.72 15.84
CA THR A 25 1.20 33.88 15.41
C THR A 25 1.99 32.56 15.40
N LYS A 26 1.30 31.42 15.44
CA LYS A 26 1.89 30.07 15.35
C LYS A 26 2.89 29.74 16.47
N GLY A 27 2.54 30.13 17.70
CA GLY A 27 3.29 29.77 18.89
C GLY A 27 4.34 30.80 19.30
N GLU A 28 4.21 32.07 18.93
CA GLU A 28 5.06 33.08 19.56
C GLU A 28 4.81 33.11 21.07
N GLU A 29 5.91 33.22 21.82
CA GLU A 29 5.86 33.19 23.26
C GLU A 29 5.12 34.41 23.84
N ARG A 30 4.28 34.16 24.85
CA ARG A 30 3.56 35.19 25.61
C ARG A 30 3.69 34.92 27.10
N HIS A 31 3.70 35.98 27.90
CA HIS A 31 3.74 35.86 29.35
C HIS A 31 2.35 35.62 29.92
N PHE A 32 2.20 34.54 30.68
CA PHE A 32 1.03 34.25 31.50
C PHE A 32 1.42 34.47 32.97
N ASN A 33 0.91 35.56 33.55
CA ASN A 33 1.17 35.89 34.95
C ASN A 33 0.34 34.96 35.85
N VAL A 34 1.01 34.33 36.82
CA VAL A 34 0.34 33.50 37.82
C VAL A 34 -0.20 34.41 38.91
N THR A 35 -1.41 34.94 38.71
CA THR A 35 -2.11 35.79 39.68
C THR A 35 -2.96 34.99 40.68
N GLY A 36 -2.76 33.68 40.74
CA GLY A 36 -3.57 32.73 41.50
C GLY A 36 -3.21 32.62 42.99
N SER A 37 -3.82 31.62 43.64
CA SER A 37 -3.65 31.29 45.07
C SER A 37 -2.17 31.00 45.43
N ASP A 38 -1.84 30.93 46.72
CA ASP A 38 -0.50 30.50 47.14
C ASP A 38 -0.20 29.04 46.73
N SER A 39 -1.24 28.23 46.50
CA SER A 39 -1.15 26.88 45.93
C SER A 39 -0.68 26.93 44.47
N ASP A 40 -1.28 27.79 43.63
CA ASP A 40 -0.86 27.98 42.22
C ASP A 40 0.61 28.44 42.14
N LYS A 41 1.02 29.35 43.03
CA LYS A 41 2.41 29.82 43.11
C LYS A 41 3.36 28.71 43.57
N ALA A 42 2.94 27.84 44.49
CA ALA A 42 3.72 26.70 44.94
C ALA A 42 3.92 25.66 43.83
N ALA A 43 2.86 25.34 43.08
CA ALA A 43 2.91 24.44 41.93
C ALA A 43 3.93 24.91 40.89
N VAL A 44 3.87 26.20 40.50
CA VAL A 44 4.81 26.77 39.53
C VAL A 44 6.24 26.91 40.09
N ARG A 45 6.41 27.13 41.40
CA ARG A 45 7.74 27.11 42.04
C ARG A 45 8.39 25.73 42.02
N GLY A 46 7.60 24.66 42.13
CA GLY A 46 8.06 23.27 42.14
C GLY A 46 8.57 22.76 40.79
N LEU A 47 8.17 23.39 39.68
CA LEU A 47 8.63 23.04 38.33
C LEU A 47 10.13 23.36 38.15
N SER A 48 10.82 22.51 37.40
CA SER A 48 12.16 22.82 36.87
C SER A 48 12.09 23.90 35.77
N ASP A 49 13.24 24.36 35.29
CA ASP A 49 13.33 25.30 34.17
C ASP A 49 13.18 24.61 32.78
N ASP A 50 12.70 23.37 32.76
CA ASP A 50 12.40 22.62 31.54
C ASP A 50 11.12 23.10 30.85
N SER A 51 10.92 22.67 29.60
CA SER A 51 9.69 22.92 28.84
C SER A 51 8.65 21.83 29.12
N TYR A 52 7.47 22.24 29.57
CA TYR A 52 6.35 21.36 29.88
C TYR A 52 5.23 21.51 28.84
N PRO A 53 4.51 20.45 28.47
CA PRO A 53 3.22 20.58 27.80
C PRO A 53 2.26 21.42 28.65
N VAL A 54 1.51 22.32 28.01
CA VAL A 54 0.54 23.20 28.69
C VAL A 54 -0.83 23.04 28.05
N TYR A 55 -1.83 22.73 28.86
CA TYR A 55 -3.22 22.53 28.46
C TYR A 55 -4.12 23.55 29.18
N ILE A 56 -4.73 24.47 28.44
CA ILE A 56 -5.54 25.56 29.00
C ILE A 56 -7.00 25.33 28.67
N LEU A 57 -7.77 24.96 29.69
CA LEU A 57 -9.21 24.70 29.63
C LEU A 57 -9.96 26.03 29.78
N VAL A 58 -10.61 26.47 28.70
CA VAL A 58 -11.44 27.68 28.73
C VAL A 58 -12.90 27.29 28.90
N PHE A 59 -13.54 27.80 29.96
CA PHE A 59 -14.91 27.44 30.31
C PHE A 59 -15.82 28.65 30.51
N SER A 60 -17.12 28.43 30.31
CA SER A 60 -18.20 29.33 30.72
C SER A 60 -19.00 28.74 31.88
N GLU A 61 -19.58 29.62 32.69
CA GLU A 61 -20.47 29.27 33.79
C GLU A 61 -21.93 29.38 33.30
N VAL A 62 -22.63 28.25 33.26
CA VAL A 62 -24.06 28.20 32.94
C VAL A 62 -24.78 27.62 34.16
N GLY A 63 -25.31 28.51 35.01
CA GLY A 63 -25.86 28.14 36.32
C GLY A 63 -24.76 27.64 37.26
N SER A 64 -24.94 26.45 37.86
CA SER A 64 -23.93 25.81 38.73
C SER A 64 -22.94 24.91 37.98
N LYS A 65 -23.06 24.77 36.65
CA LYS A 65 -22.20 23.91 35.84
C LYS A 65 -21.18 24.72 35.05
N GLN A 66 -19.94 24.24 35.07
CA GLN A 66 -18.85 24.75 34.22
C GLN A 66 -18.81 23.94 32.94
N LYS A 67 -18.92 24.61 31.79
CA LYS A 67 -18.83 23.98 30.47
C LYS A 67 -17.56 24.45 29.78
N VAL A 68 -16.68 23.51 29.42
CA VAL A 68 -15.50 23.80 28.61
C VAL A 68 -15.93 24.15 27.18
N GLU A 69 -15.55 25.32 26.70
CA GLU A 69 -15.86 25.82 25.36
C GLU A 69 -14.77 25.41 24.36
N TYR A 70 -13.50 25.50 24.77
CA TYR A 70 -12.35 25.11 23.96
C TYR A 70 -11.11 24.88 24.84
N LEU A 71 -10.12 24.23 24.24
CA LEU A 71 -8.84 23.86 24.85
C LEU A 71 -7.71 24.47 24.04
N TYR A 72 -6.78 25.18 24.70
CA TYR A 72 -5.49 25.49 24.08
C TYR A 72 -4.46 24.43 24.45
N LEU A 73 -3.68 24.03 23.45
CA LEU A 73 -2.57 23.10 23.60
C LEU A 73 -1.28 23.79 23.18
N GLY A 74 -0.24 23.64 23.99
CA GLY A 74 1.03 24.29 23.75
C GLY A 74 2.14 23.75 24.64
N SER A 75 3.18 24.56 24.78
CA SER A 75 4.27 24.33 25.72
C SER A 75 4.51 25.58 26.55
N GLY A 76 5.10 25.39 27.73
CA GLY A 76 5.43 26.49 28.62
C GLY A 76 6.70 26.25 29.41
N VAL A 77 7.39 27.34 29.71
CA VAL A 77 8.61 27.37 30.51
C VAL A 77 8.42 28.33 31.67
N LYS A 78 8.87 27.92 32.85
CA LYS A 78 8.88 28.77 34.05
C LYS A 78 9.82 29.96 33.86
N CYS A 79 9.37 31.16 34.25
CA CYS A 79 10.23 32.35 34.29
C CYS A 79 10.61 32.69 35.73
N SER A 80 11.91 32.72 36.01
CA SER A 80 12.51 33.00 37.32
C SER A 80 12.85 34.47 37.52
N ALA A 81 11.87 35.38 37.44
CA ALA A 81 12.08 36.79 37.80
C ALA A 81 11.60 37.08 39.24
N GLU A 82 12.48 37.62 40.08
CA GLU A 82 12.42 37.71 41.55
C GLU A 82 11.19 38.42 42.19
N ARG A 83 10.24 38.95 41.41
CA ARG A 83 9.04 39.63 41.95
C ARG A 83 7.70 39.17 41.38
N SER A 84 7.66 38.34 40.32
CA SER A 84 6.41 37.80 39.78
C SER A 84 6.62 36.42 39.12
N LEU A 85 5.98 35.39 39.68
CA LEU A 85 5.91 34.06 39.04
C LEU A 85 5.09 34.16 37.76
N SER A 86 5.72 33.85 36.63
CA SER A 86 5.07 33.83 35.33
C SER A 86 5.50 32.59 34.54
N LEU A 87 4.60 32.12 33.69
CA LEU A 87 4.88 31.10 32.69
C LEU A 87 5.02 31.79 31.35
N ARG A 88 6.05 31.44 30.59
CA ARG A 88 6.12 31.81 29.19
C ARG A 88 5.49 30.69 28.39
N VAL A 89 4.35 30.97 27.77
CA VAL A 89 3.53 29.98 27.06
C VAL A 89 3.56 30.23 25.56
N SER A 90 3.65 29.14 24.81
CA SER A 90 3.56 29.10 23.36
C SER A 90 2.36 28.22 23.00
N ILE A 91 1.31 28.81 22.43
CA ILE A 91 0.10 28.09 22.04
C ILE A 91 0.21 27.68 20.59
N LEU A 92 0.19 26.37 20.35
CA LEU A 92 0.34 25.79 19.01
C LEU A 92 -1.00 25.35 18.43
N GLN A 93 -1.96 25.01 19.28
CA GLN A 93 -3.27 24.55 18.83
C GLN A 93 -4.42 25.06 19.70
N LYS A 94 -5.54 25.35 19.06
CA LYS A 94 -6.85 25.57 19.68
C LYS A 94 -7.81 24.46 19.25
N VAL A 95 -8.44 23.79 20.20
CA VAL A 95 -9.38 22.69 19.97
C VAL A 95 -10.76 23.12 20.45
N SER A 96 -11.71 23.20 19.53
CA SER A 96 -13.12 23.53 19.83
C SER A 96 -14.07 22.35 19.54
N ASN A 97 -13.54 21.22 19.08
CA ASN A 97 -14.35 20.05 18.77
C ASN A 97 -14.76 19.34 20.08
N GLN A 98 -16.06 19.19 20.28
CA GLN A 98 -16.61 18.63 21.52
C GLN A 98 -16.17 17.17 21.77
N SER A 99 -16.06 16.33 20.73
CA SER A 99 -15.61 14.94 20.92
C SER A 99 -14.19 14.89 21.51
N VAL A 100 -13.29 15.77 21.05
CA VAL A 100 -11.91 15.83 21.56
C VAL A 100 -11.85 16.41 22.97
N ILE A 101 -12.65 17.45 23.26
CA ILE A 101 -12.75 18.04 24.60
C ILE A 101 -13.30 17.03 25.60
N ASP A 102 -14.39 16.34 25.25
CA ASP A 102 -15.00 15.31 26.10
C ASP A 102 -14.01 14.16 26.34
N ASN A 103 -13.22 13.77 25.32
CA ASN A 103 -12.19 12.74 25.46
C ASN A 103 -11.08 13.19 26.40
N PHE A 104 -10.60 14.44 26.25
CA PHE A 104 -9.60 15.01 27.14
C PHE A 104 -10.09 14.98 28.60
N LEU A 105 -11.31 15.47 28.85
CA LEU A 105 -11.87 15.53 30.20
C LEU A 105 -12.10 14.13 30.81
N SER A 106 -12.55 13.17 30.00
CA SER A 106 -12.74 11.80 30.48
C SER A 106 -11.40 11.14 30.83
N CYS A 107 -10.40 11.26 29.95
CA CYS A 107 -9.07 10.66 30.14
C CYS A 107 -8.22 11.40 31.18
N SER A 108 -8.52 12.66 31.50
CA SER A 108 -7.83 13.40 32.55
C SER A 108 -8.36 13.07 33.95
N GLU A 109 -9.53 12.41 34.05
CA GLU A 109 -10.23 12.09 35.31
C GLU A 109 -10.49 13.29 36.24
N ILE A 110 -10.42 14.51 35.68
CA ILE A 110 -10.45 15.76 36.45
C ILE A 110 -11.87 16.30 36.55
N ASP A 111 -12.30 16.58 37.78
CA ASP A 111 -13.47 17.38 38.09
C ASP A 111 -13.07 18.85 38.26
N LEU A 112 -13.43 19.66 37.25
CA LEU A 112 -13.17 21.09 37.25
C LEU A 112 -13.66 21.82 38.52
N THR A 113 -14.66 21.29 39.23
CA THR A 113 -15.22 21.91 40.43
C THR A 113 -14.59 21.44 41.74
N GLN A 114 -14.03 20.23 41.78
CA GLN A 114 -13.48 19.63 43.00
C GLN A 114 -11.94 19.67 43.04
N ASP A 115 -11.28 19.56 41.89
CA ASP A 115 -9.82 19.40 41.83
C ASP A 115 -9.05 20.73 41.84
N PHE A 116 -9.77 21.85 41.80
CA PHE A 116 -9.21 23.19 41.94
C PHE A 116 -9.66 23.79 43.27
N ASP A 117 -8.71 24.09 44.16
CA ASP A 117 -8.97 24.80 45.40
C ASP A 117 -9.67 26.16 45.15
N TYR A 118 -10.29 26.72 46.19
CA TYR A 118 -10.91 28.04 46.12
C TYR A 118 -9.89 29.10 45.63
N ALA A 119 -10.17 29.69 44.47
CA ALA A 119 -9.29 30.64 43.76
C ALA A 119 -7.95 30.07 43.23
N SER A 120 -7.84 28.76 43.06
CA SER A 120 -6.78 28.09 42.28
C SER A 120 -7.20 27.91 40.82
N TYR A 121 -6.24 28.08 39.92
CA TYR A 121 -6.46 27.97 38.48
C TYR A 121 -5.38 27.15 37.77
N ILE A 122 -4.34 26.70 38.48
CA ILE A 122 -3.24 25.92 37.91
C ILE A 122 -3.11 24.60 38.66
N SER A 123 -3.03 23.51 37.92
CA SER A 123 -2.61 22.21 38.43
C SER A 123 -1.43 21.67 37.63
N VAL A 124 -0.58 20.88 38.27
CA VAL A 124 0.51 20.13 37.61
C VAL A 124 0.16 18.67 37.73
N GLU A 125 -0.04 18.03 36.58
CA GLU A 125 -0.55 16.68 36.49
C GLU A 125 0.46 15.77 35.81
N ASN A 126 0.36 14.46 36.05
CA ASN A 126 1.23 13.47 35.43
C ASN A 126 0.39 12.37 34.77
N SER A 127 0.31 12.41 33.44
CA SER A 127 -0.36 11.37 32.65
C SER A 127 0.39 11.15 31.34
N PRO A 128 1.25 10.11 31.25
CA PRO A 128 1.96 9.80 30.02
C PRO A 128 1.03 9.54 28.82
N SER A 129 -0.13 8.91 29.06
CA SER A 129 -1.11 8.59 28.02
C SER A 129 -1.76 9.87 27.47
N LEU A 130 -2.25 10.75 28.35
CA LEU A 130 -2.88 12.00 27.93
C LEU A 130 -1.89 12.93 27.22
N VAL A 131 -0.66 13.03 27.72
CA VAL A 131 0.40 13.82 27.07
C VAL A 131 0.69 13.30 25.67
N LYS A 132 0.76 11.98 25.49
CA LYS A 132 0.96 11.37 24.17
C LYS A 132 -0.20 11.69 23.22
N GLN A 133 -1.45 11.57 23.68
CA GLN A 133 -2.65 11.88 22.89
C GLN A 133 -2.67 13.36 22.48
N MET A 134 -2.41 14.28 23.42
CA MET A 134 -2.43 15.71 23.13
C MET A 134 -1.25 16.14 22.26
N ASN A 135 -0.05 15.60 22.48
CA ASN A 135 1.10 15.87 21.61
C ASN A 135 0.85 15.41 20.18
N PHE A 136 0.13 14.29 20.01
CA PHE A 136 -0.32 13.82 18.70
C PHE A 136 -1.30 14.78 18.03
N ILE A 137 -1.94 15.71 18.72
CA ILE A 137 -2.76 16.76 18.10
C ILE A 137 -1.94 18.04 17.92
N THR A 138 -1.14 18.41 18.93
CA THR A 138 -0.37 19.66 19.02
C THR A 138 0.77 19.76 18.00
N TYR A 139 1.64 18.74 17.89
CA TYR A 139 2.92 18.87 17.17
C TYR A 139 2.91 18.16 15.83
N PRO A 140 3.36 18.78 14.72
CA PRO A 140 3.29 18.18 13.39
C PRO A 140 3.87 16.76 13.36
N LEU A 141 3.28 15.88 12.56
CA LEU A 141 3.84 14.56 12.32
C LEU A 141 5.26 14.71 11.77
N TYR A 142 6.24 14.06 12.41
CA TYR A 142 7.61 14.08 11.93
C TYR A 142 7.64 13.50 10.51
N LYS A 143 8.04 14.33 9.55
CA LYS A 143 8.40 13.91 8.20
C LYS A 143 9.79 14.47 7.93
N SER A 144 10.73 13.60 7.59
CA SER A 144 12.03 14.06 7.09
C SER A 144 11.79 14.92 5.84
N THR A 145 12.07 16.22 5.94
CA THR A 145 11.80 17.23 4.90
C THR A 145 12.79 17.19 3.73
N LYS A 146 13.61 16.14 3.60
CA LYS A 146 14.62 16.04 2.53
C LYS A 146 14.15 15.23 1.32
N ALA A 147 12.95 15.52 0.80
CA ALA A 147 12.44 14.91 -0.44
C ALA A 147 12.77 15.74 -1.70
N SER A 148 13.70 16.70 -1.64
CA SER A 148 13.76 17.79 -2.61
C SER A 148 14.99 17.83 -3.53
N GLN A 149 15.87 16.83 -3.51
CA GLN A 149 16.98 16.74 -4.47
C GLN A 149 16.94 15.39 -5.17
N ILE A 150 16.79 15.41 -6.50
CA ILE A 150 17.02 14.22 -7.33
C ILE A 150 18.48 13.83 -7.10
N ALA A 151 18.70 12.69 -6.45
CA ALA A 151 20.04 12.16 -6.24
C ALA A 151 20.62 11.74 -7.59
N THR A 152 21.85 12.17 -7.87
CA THR A 152 22.64 11.62 -8.96
C THR A 152 23.39 10.39 -8.46
N TYR A 153 23.18 9.26 -9.14
CA TYR A 153 23.83 7.99 -8.81
C TYR A 153 25.05 7.77 -9.71
N THR A 154 26.06 7.08 -9.18
CA THR A 154 27.32 6.82 -9.90
C THR A 154 27.14 5.75 -10.96
N VAL A 155 27.88 5.86 -12.06
CA VAL A 155 27.96 4.81 -13.08
C VAL A 155 28.58 3.55 -12.47
N ILE A 156 28.04 2.38 -12.82
CA ILE A 156 28.58 1.07 -12.47
C ILE A 156 29.28 0.50 -13.70
N ASP A 157 30.54 0.11 -13.56
CA ASP A 157 31.38 -0.32 -14.69
C ASP A 157 30.83 -1.57 -15.36
N GLU A 158 30.31 -2.53 -14.58
CA GLU A 158 29.71 -3.77 -15.09
C GLU A 158 28.49 -3.51 -15.98
N GLU A 159 27.75 -2.43 -15.71
CA GLU A 159 26.56 -2.08 -16.47
C GLU A 159 26.90 -1.51 -17.86
N LYS A 160 28.14 -1.08 -18.12
CA LYS A 160 28.58 -0.55 -19.44
C LYS A 160 28.36 -1.53 -20.61
N SER A 161 28.37 -2.83 -20.33
CA SER A 161 28.13 -3.88 -21.33
C SER A 161 26.65 -4.15 -21.65
N LEU A 162 25.73 -3.55 -20.88
CA LEU A 162 24.30 -3.66 -21.12
C LEU A 162 23.90 -2.98 -22.44
N HIS A 163 22.76 -3.41 -22.98
CA HIS A 163 22.17 -2.85 -24.19
C HIS A 163 21.97 -1.32 -24.05
N PRO A 164 22.08 -0.51 -25.14
CA PRO A 164 21.91 0.95 -25.07
C PRO A 164 20.58 1.40 -24.45
N LEU A 165 19.50 0.66 -24.71
CA LEU A 165 18.16 0.92 -24.17
C LEU A 165 17.90 0.32 -22.78
N ALA A 166 18.89 -0.35 -22.17
CA ALA A 166 18.75 -0.91 -20.83
C ALA A 166 18.80 0.19 -19.76
N GLN A 167 18.09 -0.03 -18.64
CA GLN A 167 18.20 0.89 -17.51
C GLN A 167 19.54 0.72 -16.78
N ARG A 168 20.18 1.84 -16.46
CA ARG A 168 21.45 1.90 -15.75
C ARG A 168 21.28 2.60 -14.41
N ASN A 169 22.22 2.35 -13.49
CA ASN A 169 22.20 2.87 -12.14
C ASN A 169 22.10 4.40 -12.10
N GLU A 170 22.84 5.09 -12.97
CA GLU A 170 22.84 6.55 -13.08
C GLU A 170 21.48 7.14 -13.54
N TYR A 171 20.59 6.32 -14.11
CA TYR A 171 19.25 6.73 -14.52
C TYR A 171 18.21 6.57 -13.42
N CYS A 172 18.55 5.92 -12.30
CA CYS A 172 17.61 5.65 -11.21
C CYS A 172 17.00 6.95 -10.65
N ILE A 173 15.68 6.97 -10.48
CA ILE A 173 14.95 8.06 -9.84
C ILE A 173 14.12 7.48 -8.69
N ARG A 174 14.09 8.15 -7.53
CA ARG A 174 13.25 7.78 -6.36
C ARG A 174 12.92 9.01 -5.52
N ASP A 175 11.91 8.91 -4.66
CA ASP A 175 11.44 10.04 -3.84
C ASP A 175 12.47 10.49 -2.80
N TYR A 176 13.15 9.54 -2.15
CA TYR A 176 14.13 9.84 -1.10
C TYR A 176 15.52 9.35 -1.52
N PRO A 177 16.52 10.25 -1.63
CA PRO A 177 17.90 9.87 -1.88
C PRO A 177 18.39 8.79 -0.92
N SER A 178 18.96 7.71 -1.45
CA SER A 178 19.63 6.72 -0.62
C SER A 178 20.88 7.34 0.02
N VAL A 179 21.13 7.03 1.30
CA VAL A 179 22.43 7.32 1.93
C VAL A 179 23.51 6.58 1.13
N ARG A 180 24.59 7.29 0.74
CA ARG A 180 25.70 6.71 -0.03
C ARG A 180 26.19 5.44 0.65
N THR A 181 26.18 4.32 -0.07
CA THR A 181 26.84 3.09 0.35
C THR A 181 28.30 3.13 -0.11
N GLU A 182 29.22 2.67 0.74
CA GLU A 182 30.67 2.70 0.50
C GLU A 182 31.15 1.66 -0.54
N TYR A 183 30.25 0.80 -1.06
CA TYR A 183 30.58 -0.34 -1.93
C TYR A 183 29.71 -0.36 -3.20
N ASN A 184 30.22 -0.99 -4.29
CA ASN A 184 29.64 -1.21 -5.64
C ASN A 184 28.25 -1.88 -5.62
N ARG A 185 27.26 -1.25 -5.00
CA ARG A 185 25.90 -1.73 -4.91
C ARG A 185 24.99 -0.81 -5.70
N GLY A 186 24.35 -1.36 -6.74
CA GLY A 186 23.39 -0.62 -7.54
C GLY A 186 22.08 -0.32 -6.81
N GLU A 187 21.40 0.71 -7.26
CA GLU A 187 20.12 1.15 -6.71
C GLU A 187 18.97 0.22 -7.10
N PHE A 188 19.04 -0.44 -8.26
CA PHE A 188 18.08 -1.50 -8.61
C PHE A 188 18.33 -2.78 -7.79
N GLN A 189 19.58 -3.10 -7.48
CA GLN A 189 19.90 -4.17 -6.52
C GLN A 189 19.33 -3.84 -5.13
N ARG A 190 19.43 -2.58 -4.70
CA ARG A 190 18.81 -2.10 -3.46
C ARG A 190 17.29 -2.28 -3.46
N ASP A 191 16.62 -2.02 -4.58
CA ASP A 191 15.17 -2.23 -4.70
C ASP A 191 14.82 -3.71 -4.53
N TYR A 192 15.52 -4.59 -5.23
CA TYR A 192 15.39 -6.04 -5.10
C TYR A 192 15.52 -6.50 -3.64
N GLU A 193 16.60 -6.12 -2.96
CA GLU A 193 16.85 -6.51 -1.56
C GLU A 193 15.71 -6.02 -0.63
N ARG A 194 15.25 -4.77 -0.83
CA ARG A 194 14.17 -4.19 -0.02
C ARG A 194 12.86 -4.97 -0.16
N ILE A 195 12.54 -5.39 -1.38
CA ILE A 195 11.37 -6.21 -1.71
C ILE A 195 11.48 -7.59 -1.05
N VAL A 196 12.60 -8.30 -1.25
CA VAL A 196 12.82 -9.64 -0.69
C VAL A 196 12.68 -9.64 0.84
N HIS A 197 13.20 -8.61 1.52
CA HIS A 197 13.08 -8.50 2.97
C HIS A 197 11.71 -8.00 3.47
N SER A 198 10.78 -7.57 2.60
CA SER A 198 9.52 -6.94 2.99
C SER A 198 8.57 -7.88 3.72
N LYS A 199 7.62 -7.33 4.51
CA LYS A 199 6.58 -8.16 5.12
C LYS A 199 5.61 -8.66 4.05
N ALA A 200 5.28 -7.80 3.08
CA ALA A 200 4.39 -8.13 1.96
C ALA A 200 4.91 -9.30 1.13
N PHE A 201 6.19 -9.30 0.73
CA PHE A 201 6.79 -10.42 -0.01
C PHE A 201 6.72 -11.72 0.79
N ARG A 202 7.09 -11.70 2.08
CA ARG A 202 6.99 -12.88 2.95
C ARG A 202 5.58 -13.44 3.07
N ARG A 203 4.56 -12.59 3.08
CA ARG A 203 3.15 -13.02 3.17
C ARG A 203 2.65 -13.72 1.91
N MET A 204 3.34 -13.61 0.77
CA MET A 204 2.94 -14.30 -0.46
C MET A 204 3.10 -15.83 -0.37
N VAL A 205 3.81 -16.35 0.65
CA VAL A 205 3.94 -17.79 0.90
C VAL A 205 2.61 -18.44 1.33
N ASP A 206 1.69 -17.67 1.90
CA ASP A 206 0.39 -18.14 2.40
C ASP A 206 -0.74 -17.40 1.66
N LYS A 207 -0.58 -17.24 0.34
CA LYS A 207 -1.58 -16.70 -0.58
C LYS A 207 -1.72 -17.62 -1.78
N ALA A 208 -2.92 -18.13 -1.98
CA ALA A 208 -3.28 -18.95 -3.12
C ALA A 208 -3.17 -18.19 -4.45
N GLN A 209 -2.71 -18.88 -5.49
CA GLN A 209 -2.76 -18.41 -6.86
C GLN A 209 -4.12 -18.74 -7.50
N ILE A 210 -4.50 -20.03 -7.54
CA ILE A 210 -5.76 -20.54 -8.11
C ILE A 210 -6.48 -21.51 -7.16
N PHE A 211 -5.74 -22.42 -6.51
CA PHE A 211 -6.28 -23.40 -5.57
C PHE A 211 -5.89 -23.10 -4.12
N SER A 212 -6.71 -23.54 -3.16
CA SER A 212 -6.43 -23.40 -1.73
C SER A 212 -5.18 -24.17 -1.33
N ALA A 213 -4.31 -23.55 -0.52
CA ALA A 213 -3.13 -24.19 0.06
C ALA A 213 -3.46 -25.32 1.05
N GLU A 214 -4.72 -25.43 1.52
CA GLU A 214 -5.09 -26.35 2.61
C GLU A 214 -5.25 -27.83 2.19
N LYS A 215 -5.09 -28.20 0.91
CA LYS A 215 -5.50 -29.53 0.42
C LYS A 215 -4.52 -30.34 -0.43
N GLY A 216 -3.24 -29.94 -0.52
CA GLY A 216 -2.21 -30.82 -1.13
C GLY A 216 -0.79 -30.29 -0.98
N ASP A 217 0.19 -31.20 -0.96
CA ASP A 217 1.61 -30.91 -0.70
C ASP A 217 2.31 -30.08 -1.78
N HIS A 218 1.69 -29.89 -2.95
CA HIS A 218 2.32 -29.33 -4.15
C HIS A 218 1.62 -28.10 -4.76
N TYR A 219 0.61 -27.52 -4.10
CA TYR A 219 -0.08 -26.35 -4.67
C TYR A 219 0.77 -25.09 -4.60
N ARG A 220 0.84 -24.38 -5.74
CA ARG A 220 1.65 -23.16 -5.91
C ARG A 220 1.06 -21.99 -5.13
N THR A 221 1.95 -21.22 -4.53
CA THR A 221 1.65 -19.96 -3.84
C THR A 221 2.02 -18.79 -4.75
N ARG A 222 1.55 -17.58 -4.40
CA ARG A 222 2.00 -16.38 -5.12
C ARG A 222 3.51 -16.14 -5.02
N MET A 223 4.14 -16.56 -3.92
CA MET A 223 5.59 -16.50 -3.80
C MET A 223 6.29 -17.37 -4.85
N THR A 224 5.84 -18.61 -5.04
CA THR A 224 6.42 -19.49 -6.06
C THR A 224 6.16 -18.97 -7.47
N HIS A 225 4.98 -18.39 -7.74
CA HIS A 225 4.69 -17.71 -9.00
C HIS A 225 5.69 -16.59 -9.29
N SER A 226 5.85 -15.64 -8.36
CA SER A 226 6.77 -14.51 -8.56
C SER A 226 8.22 -14.96 -8.77
N ILE A 227 8.65 -16.06 -8.13
CA ILE A 227 9.98 -16.64 -8.35
C ILE A 227 10.12 -17.21 -9.76
N VAL A 228 9.11 -17.92 -10.28
CA VAL A 228 9.12 -18.41 -11.66
C VAL A 228 9.11 -17.25 -12.66
N VAL A 229 8.29 -16.22 -12.43
CA VAL A 229 8.27 -15.00 -13.24
C VAL A 229 9.66 -14.36 -13.29
N SER A 230 10.33 -14.21 -12.14
CA SER A 230 11.71 -13.69 -12.06
C SER A 230 12.68 -14.57 -12.85
N GLN A 231 12.58 -15.89 -12.77
CA GLN A 231 13.44 -16.81 -13.50
C GLN A 231 13.27 -16.69 -15.03
N ILE A 232 12.02 -16.68 -15.52
CA ILE A 232 11.72 -16.51 -16.95
C ILE A 232 12.17 -15.13 -17.44
N ALA A 233 11.82 -14.07 -16.67
CA ALA A 233 12.18 -12.70 -16.99
C ALA A 233 13.70 -12.52 -17.09
N LYS A 234 14.48 -13.09 -16.15
CA LYS A 234 15.95 -13.10 -16.23
C LYS A 234 16.47 -13.84 -17.46
N GLY A 235 15.85 -14.94 -17.86
CA GLY A 235 16.21 -15.65 -19.08
C GLY A 235 16.13 -14.74 -20.31
N ILE A 236 15.03 -14.00 -20.42
CA ILE A 236 14.80 -13.02 -21.51
C ILE A 236 15.74 -11.82 -21.38
N SER A 237 15.84 -11.21 -20.19
CA SER A 237 16.70 -10.04 -19.93
C SER A 237 18.18 -10.32 -20.18
N ASN A 238 18.69 -11.51 -19.83
CA ASN A 238 20.07 -11.91 -20.12
C ASN A 238 20.33 -11.99 -21.62
N ALA A 239 19.43 -12.62 -22.38
CA ALA A 239 19.56 -12.75 -23.83
C ALA A 239 19.54 -11.38 -24.53
N LEU A 240 18.76 -10.42 -23.99
CA LEU A 240 18.67 -9.04 -24.48
C LEU A 240 19.69 -8.07 -23.85
N LYS A 241 20.56 -8.54 -22.95
CA LYS A 241 21.54 -7.73 -22.19
C LYS A 241 20.91 -6.55 -21.43
N LEU A 242 19.79 -6.78 -20.75
CA LEU A 242 19.08 -5.80 -19.93
C LEU A 242 19.48 -5.87 -18.44
N ASN A 243 18.99 -4.93 -17.62
CA ASN A 243 19.32 -4.89 -16.20
C ASN A 243 18.58 -5.98 -15.41
N ASN A 244 19.33 -7.01 -14.97
CA ASN A 244 18.76 -8.13 -14.23
C ASN A 244 18.23 -7.75 -12.84
N TYR A 245 18.86 -6.83 -12.12
CA TYR A 245 18.39 -6.43 -10.80
C TYR A 245 17.08 -5.66 -10.87
N LEU A 246 16.92 -4.78 -11.87
CA LEU A 246 15.65 -4.12 -12.13
C LEU A 246 14.56 -5.14 -12.53
N THR A 247 14.91 -6.09 -13.41
CA THR A 247 14.00 -7.17 -13.82
C THR A 247 13.50 -7.97 -12.61
N ASP A 248 14.41 -8.38 -11.73
CA ASP A 248 14.05 -9.12 -10.50
C ASP A 248 13.22 -8.29 -9.52
N ALA A 249 13.59 -7.02 -9.32
CA ALA A 249 12.84 -6.15 -8.42
C ALA A 249 11.39 -5.99 -8.90
N ILE A 250 11.16 -5.82 -10.20
CA ILE A 250 9.82 -5.75 -10.77
C ILE A 250 9.10 -7.10 -10.65
N ALA A 251 9.76 -8.21 -11.03
CA ALA A 251 9.18 -9.55 -11.01
C ALA A 251 8.80 -10.02 -9.61
N LEU A 252 9.61 -9.76 -8.58
CA LEU A 252 9.25 -10.13 -7.21
C LEU A 252 8.26 -9.15 -6.57
N GLY A 253 8.20 -7.91 -7.08
CA GLY A 253 7.35 -6.86 -6.54
C GLY A 253 5.94 -6.78 -7.12
N HIS A 254 5.70 -7.32 -8.32
CA HIS A 254 4.46 -7.10 -9.08
C HIS A 254 3.20 -7.56 -8.32
N ASP A 255 3.33 -8.65 -7.56
CA ASP A 255 2.22 -9.37 -6.93
C ASP A 255 2.06 -9.14 -5.41
N MET A 256 2.90 -8.28 -4.81
CA MET A 256 2.87 -8.02 -3.36
C MET A 256 1.53 -7.44 -2.85
N GLY A 257 0.78 -6.79 -3.73
CA GLY A 257 -0.52 -6.17 -3.45
C GLY A 257 -1.73 -7.09 -3.60
N HIS A 258 -1.56 -8.38 -3.90
CA HIS A 258 -2.70 -9.29 -3.99
C HIS A 258 -3.41 -9.46 -2.66
N THR A 259 -4.73 -9.59 -2.71
CA THR A 259 -5.56 -9.96 -1.55
C THR A 259 -5.42 -11.43 -1.18
N PRO A 260 -5.86 -11.81 0.03
CA PRO A 260 -6.22 -13.20 0.30
C PRO A 260 -7.22 -13.73 -0.74
N PHE A 261 -7.19 -15.03 -1.02
CA PHE A 261 -8.05 -15.70 -2.01
C PHE A 261 -7.88 -15.19 -3.45
N GLY A 262 -6.69 -14.65 -3.77
CA GLY A 262 -6.30 -14.27 -5.13
C GLY A 262 -7.27 -13.30 -5.81
N HIS A 263 -7.69 -13.61 -7.04
CA HIS A 263 -8.57 -12.75 -7.84
C HIS A 263 -9.96 -12.57 -7.22
N GLN A 264 -10.45 -13.55 -6.45
CA GLN A 264 -11.77 -13.43 -5.85
C GLN A 264 -11.78 -12.40 -4.71
N GLY A 265 -10.71 -12.33 -3.90
CA GLY A 265 -10.56 -11.27 -2.90
C GLY A 265 -10.54 -9.88 -3.55
N GLU A 266 -9.80 -9.74 -4.66
CA GLU A 266 -9.75 -8.50 -5.44
C GLU A 266 -11.13 -8.08 -5.96
N ARG A 267 -11.85 -9.00 -6.61
CA ARG A 267 -13.22 -8.74 -7.11
C ARG A 267 -14.15 -8.34 -5.97
N THR A 268 -14.05 -9.01 -4.83
CA THR A 268 -14.91 -8.76 -3.67
C THR A 268 -14.64 -7.38 -3.07
N LEU A 269 -13.37 -7.02 -2.83
CA LEU A 269 -13.02 -5.68 -2.33
C LEU A 269 -13.37 -4.59 -3.34
N ASN A 270 -13.14 -4.82 -4.63
CA ASN A 270 -13.52 -3.86 -5.67
C ASN A 270 -15.05 -3.63 -5.68
N ALA A 271 -15.85 -4.69 -5.61
CA ALA A 271 -17.30 -4.61 -5.53
C ALA A 271 -17.78 -3.87 -4.26
N VAL A 272 -17.14 -4.12 -3.11
CA VAL A 272 -17.40 -3.35 -1.87
C VAL A 272 -17.15 -1.87 -2.11
N LEU A 273 -15.98 -1.51 -2.64
CA LEU A 273 -15.57 -0.11 -2.84
C LEU A 273 -16.35 0.63 -3.94
N ASN A 274 -16.95 -0.11 -4.88
CA ASN A 274 -17.86 0.43 -5.88
C ASN A 274 -19.31 0.57 -5.38
N GLY A 275 -19.61 0.17 -4.13
CA GLY A 275 -20.95 0.23 -3.58
C GLY A 275 -21.89 -0.84 -4.14
N GLU A 276 -21.36 -1.93 -4.71
CA GLU A 276 -22.16 -3.06 -5.20
C GLU A 276 -22.68 -3.93 -4.05
N LYS A 277 -22.04 -3.83 -2.87
CA LYS A 277 -22.39 -4.55 -1.65
C LYS A 277 -23.23 -3.70 -0.68
N PRO A 278 -24.19 -4.30 0.06
CA PRO A 278 -25.20 -3.56 0.83
C PRO A 278 -24.64 -2.51 1.80
N LEU A 279 -23.52 -2.82 2.48
CA LEU A 279 -22.94 -1.96 3.53
C LEU A 279 -22.62 -0.55 3.03
N LEU A 280 -21.91 -0.44 1.90
CA LEU A 280 -21.50 0.85 1.35
C LEU A 280 -22.53 1.40 0.35
N LYS A 281 -23.37 0.55 -0.25
CA LYS A 281 -24.42 0.96 -1.19
C LYS A 281 -25.34 2.05 -0.63
N SER A 282 -25.69 1.97 0.66
CA SER A 282 -26.58 2.96 1.31
C SER A 282 -25.90 4.29 1.65
N LEU A 283 -24.57 4.37 1.53
CA LEU A 283 -23.76 5.52 1.94
C LEU A 283 -23.21 6.32 0.77
N ILE A 284 -23.26 5.75 -0.43
CA ILE A 284 -22.77 6.37 -1.66
C ILE A 284 -23.95 6.69 -2.58
N GLU A 285 -23.94 7.88 -3.17
CA GLU A 285 -24.88 8.19 -4.23
C GLU A 285 -24.64 7.36 -5.49
N GLU A 286 -25.68 7.22 -6.30
CA GLU A 286 -25.60 6.53 -7.59
C GLU A 286 -24.48 7.11 -8.47
N GLY A 287 -23.45 6.30 -8.73
CA GLY A 287 -22.30 6.63 -9.57
C GLY A 287 -21.02 7.06 -8.83
N ALA A 288 -21.05 7.26 -7.51
CA ALA A 288 -19.84 7.53 -6.73
C ALA A 288 -19.14 6.23 -6.28
N THR A 289 -17.82 6.29 -6.06
CA THR A 289 -17.00 5.13 -5.65
C THR A 289 -15.95 5.54 -4.62
N TYR A 290 -15.42 4.56 -3.87
CA TYR A 290 -14.27 4.74 -2.98
C TYR A 290 -12.92 4.53 -3.72
N GLY A 291 -12.90 4.64 -5.05
CA GLY A 291 -11.69 4.54 -5.89
C GLY A 291 -11.28 3.11 -6.27
N GLY A 292 -12.14 2.12 -6.02
CA GLY A 292 -11.95 0.73 -6.43
C GLY A 292 -10.73 0.02 -5.82
N PHE A 293 -10.50 -1.23 -6.26
CA PHE A 293 -9.36 -2.05 -5.85
C PHE A 293 -8.80 -2.83 -7.03
N LYS A 294 -7.48 -2.87 -7.13
CA LYS A 294 -6.75 -3.76 -8.05
C LYS A 294 -5.35 -4.05 -7.49
N HIS A 295 -4.88 -5.29 -7.60
CA HIS A 295 -3.63 -5.74 -7.00
C HIS A 295 -2.41 -4.91 -7.43
N ASN A 296 -2.22 -4.60 -8.71
CA ASN A 296 -1.06 -3.83 -9.19
C ASN A 296 -1.01 -2.39 -8.64
N TYR A 297 -2.17 -1.74 -8.47
CA TYR A 297 -2.27 -0.45 -7.76
C TYR A 297 -2.00 -0.62 -6.26
N HIS A 298 -2.47 -1.72 -5.68
CA HIS A 298 -2.19 -2.01 -4.28
C HIS A 298 -0.71 -2.35 -4.05
N SER A 299 -0.01 -3.00 -4.99
CA SER A 299 1.43 -3.27 -4.95
C SER A 299 2.22 -1.96 -4.90
N LEU A 300 1.84 -0.96 -5.69
CA LEU A 300 2.38 0.41 -5.58
C LEU A 300 2.18 0.98 -4.18
N ARG A 301 0.96 0.91 -3.64
CA ARG A 301 0.63 1.44 -2.31
C ARG A 301 1.38 0.71 -1.20
N VAL A 302 1.55 -0.60 -1.30
CA VAL A 302 2.37 -1.39 -0.39
C VAL A 302 3.82 -0.90 -0.41
N ALA A 303 4.41 -0.81 -1.60
CA ALA A 303 5.80 -0.44 -1.79
C ALA A 303 6.11 1.02 -1.44
N THR A 304 5.13 1.92 -1.54
CA THR A 304 5.35 3.36 -1.35
C THR A 304 4.81 3.90 -0.03
N ARG A 305 4.01 3.10 0.70
CA ARG A 305 3.31 3.60 1.89
C ARG A 305 3.08 2.58 3.01
N LEU A 306 2.64 1.35 2.70
CA LEU A 306 2.17 0.44 3.76
C LEU A 306 3.31 -0.24 4.49
N GLU A 307 4.40 -0.58 3.80
CA GLU A 307 5.61 -1.04 4.48
C GLU A 307 6.18 0.07 5.38
N GLU A 308 6.53 -0.29 6.62
CA GLU A 308 7.17 0.59 7.58
C GLU A 308 8.46 -0.08 8.04
N LYS A 309 9.58 0.38 7.49
CA LYS A 309 10.93 -0.11 7.81
C LYS A 309 11.93 1.00 8.13
N TYR A 310 11.60 2.23 7.76
CA TYR A 310 12.48 3.38 7.83
C TYR A 310 11.78 4.47 8.64
N ILE A 311 12.55 5.26 9.39
CA ILE A 311 12.02 6.35 10.23
C ILE A 311 11.77 7.59 9.37
N GLU A 312 12.56 7.72 8.31
CA GLU A 312 12.65 8.91 7.48
C GLU A 312 11.51 9.02 6.46
N PHE A 313 10.97 7.89 6.01
CA PHE A 313 9.94 7.83 4.97
C PHE A 313 9.05 6.59 5.09
N ASP A 314 7.83 6.71 4.56
CA ASP A 314 6.90 5.60 4.41
C ASP A 314 7.31 4.67 3.25
N GLY A 315 6.95 3.39 3.32
CA GLY A 315 7.19 2.42 2.27
C GLY A 315 8.64 1.89 2.22
N LEU A 316 8.99 1.38 1.04
CA LEU A 316 10.30 0.83 0.72
C LEU A 316 11.19 1.82 -0.06
N ASN A 317 10.65 2.96 -0.51
CA ASN A 317 11.35 3.96 -1.32
C ASN A 317 12.07 3.32 -2.53
N LEU A 318 11.34 2.53 -3.30
CA LEU A 318 11.84 1.90 -4.52
C LEU A 318 12.04 2.96 -5.62
N SER A 319 12.84 2.62 -6.64
CA SER A 319 12.96 3.46 -7.83
C SER A 319 11.64 3.53 -8.60
N PHE A 320 11.45 4.66 -9.29
CA PHE A 320 10.29 4.91 -10.13
C PHE A 320 10.21 3.93 -11.30
N GLN A 321 11.36 3.47 -11.80
CA GLN A 321 11.44 2.38 -12.78
C GLN A 321 10.85 1.07 -12.24
N THR A 322 11.24 0.66 -11.04
CA THR A 322 10.68 -0.54 -10.39
C THR A 322 9.18 -0.39 -10.19
N LEU A 323 8.73 0.76 -9.70
CA LEU A 323 7.30 1.04 -9.45
C LEU A 323 6.48 1.08 -10.75
N ASP A 324 7.02 1.63 -11.83
CA ASP A 324 6.39 1.65 -13.16
C ASP A 324 6.19 0.23 -13.70
N GLY A 325 7.21 -0.62 -13.59
CA GLY A 325 7.12 -2.04 -13.92
C GLY A 325 6.06 -2.76 -13.10
N ILE A 326 6.07 -2.58 -11.77
CA ILE A 326 5.08 -3.17 -10.85
C ILE A 326 3.66 -2.73 -11.22
N TRP A 327 3.47 -1.47 -11.61
CA TRP A 327 2.14 -0.97 -11.92
C TRP A 327 1.63 -1.41 -13.30
N LYS A 328 2.46 -1.27 -14.34
CA LYS A 328 2.03 -1.45 -15.75
C LYS A 328 2.26 -2.86 -16.30
N HIS A 329 2.71 -3.82 -15.49
CA HIS A 329 2.82 -5.23 -15.92
C HIS A 329 1.47 -5.86 -16.31
N THR A 330 0.33 -5.25 -15.94
CA THR A 330 -1.00 -5.74 -16.26
C THR A 330 -1.97 -4.59 -16.50
N LYS A 331 -3.24 -4.92 -16.79
CA LYS A 331 -4.29 -3.96 -17.17
C LYS A 331 -4.47 -2.87 -16.10
N THR A 332 -4.37 -1.60 -16.48
CA THR A 332 -4.60 -0.44 -15.58
C THR A 332 -6.03 0.08 -15.69
N ASN A 333 -7.02 -0.74 -15.28
CA ASN A 333 -8.45 -0.49 -15.57
C ASN A 333 -9.21 0.21 -14.43
N LEU A 334 -8.51 0.82 -13.45
CA LEU A 334 -9.19 1.70 -12.51
C LEU A 334 -9.47 3.06 -13.17
N PRO A 335 -10.51 3.79 -12.75
CA PRO A 335 -10.81 5.13 -13.29
C PRO A 335 -9.55 6.01 -13.30
N ASN A 336 -9.33 6.82 -14.35
CA ASN A 336 -8.06 7.53 -14.60
C ASN A 336 -7.51 8.34 -13.39
N ASN A 337 -8.38 8.87 -12.53
CA ASN A 337 -7.97 9.61 -11.33
C ASN A 337 -7.62 8.75 -10.11
N SER A 338 -7.67 7.41 -10.22
CA SER A 338 -7.50 6.51 -9.07
C SER A 338 -6.05 6.41 -8.62
N LEU A 339 -5.08 6.62 -9.52
CA LEU A 339 -3.65 6.48 -9.19
C LEU A 339 -3.21 7.38 -8.03
N ILE A 340 -3.83 8.56 -7.86
CA ILE A 340 -3.55 9.47 -6.75
C ILE A 340 -3.82 8.85 -5.37
N ASN A 341 -4.67 7.82 -5.30
CA ASN A 341 -4.96 7.10 -4.06
C ASN A 341 -3.88 6.03 -3.73
N PHE A 342 -2.99 5.72 -4.67
CA PHE A 342 -2.00 4.65 -4.55
C PHE A 342 -0.56 5.15 -4.63
N ALA A 343 -0.29 6.23 -5.37
CA ALA A 343 1.02 6.88 -5.40
C ALA A 343 1.24 7.74 -4.13
N SER A 344 2.40 7.60 -3.49
CA SER A 344 2.76 8.30 -2.25
C SER A 344 3.13 9.77 -2.45
N SER A 345 3.54 10.15 -3.66
CA SER A 345 4.10 11.47 -3.98
C SER A 345 3.58 12.00 -5.33
N SER A 346 3.54 13.32 -5.46
CA SER A 346 3.20 14.00 -6.72
C SER A 346 4.26 13.77 -7.79
N THR A 347 5.53 13.63 -7.40
CA THR A 347 6.68 13.30 -8.26
C THR A 347 6.52 11.92 -8.91
N LEU A 348 6.21 10.89 -8.12
CA LEU A 348 5.92 9.56 -8.64
C LEU A 348 4.68 9.58 -9.56
N HIS A 349 3.61 10.24 -9.12
CA HIS A 349 2.39 10.37 -9.92
C HIS A 349 2.65 11.02 -11.29
N ALA A 350 3.49 12.07 -11.33
CA ALA A 350 3.90 12.72 -12.57
C ALA A 350 4.77 11.81 -13.45
N TYR A 351 5.71 11.07 -12.84
CA TYR A 351 6.57 10.14 -13.58
C TYR A 351 5.76 9.02 -14.26
N LEU A 352 4.79 8.43 -13.55
CA LEU A 352 3.98 7.32 -14.04
C LEU A 352 3.03 7.72 -15.19
N ASN A 353 2.65 8.99 -15.24
CA ASN A 353 1.75 9.57 -16.25
C ASN A 353 2.47 10.44 -17.30
N SER A 354 3.81 10.40 -17.39
CA SER A 354 4.53 11.24 -18.34
C SER A 354 4.38 10.70 -19.77
N GLU A 355 3.89 11.52 -20.69
CA GLU A 355 3.86 11.14 -22.11
C GLU A 355 5.27 11.24 -22.75
N PRO A 356 5.58 10.43 -23.78
CA PRO A 356 4.73 9.40 -24.39
C PRO A 356 4.65 8.10 -23.57
N ILE A 357 3.42 7.61 -23.32
CA ILE A 357 3.18 6.32 -22.66
C ILE A 357 3.15 5.22 -23.72
N PRO A 358 4.05 4.23 -23.69
CA PRO A 358 3.97 3.08 -24.59
C PRO A 358 2.68 2.29 -24.32
N ARG A 359 2.05 1.80 -25.39
CA ARG A 359 0.76 1.09 -25.29
C ARG A 359 0.75 -0.16 -26.15
N THR A 360 -0.03 -1.13 -25.72
CA THR A 360 -0.44 -2.28 -26.54
C THR A 360 -1.41 -1.83 -27.65
N PRO A 361 -1.67 -2.68 -28.67
CA PRO A 361 -2.64 -2.37 -29.73
C PRO A 361 -4.07 -2.08 -29.23
N ASP A 362 -4.48 -2.65 -28.09
CA ASP A 362 -5.77 -2.39 -27.45
C ASP A 362 -5.76 -1.16 -26.51
N GLY A 363 -4.66 -0.40 -26.48
CA GLY A 363 -4.54 0.89 -25.78
C GLY A 363 -4.11 0.80 -24.32
N GLN A 364 -3.79 -0.39 -23.82
CA GLN A 364 -3.30 -0.58 -22.45
C GLN A 364 -1.90 0.01 -22.30
N ALA A 365 -1.68 0.81 -21.25
CA ALA A 365 -0.35 1.31 -20.91
C ALA A 365 0.60 0.16 -20.54
N VAL A 366 1.84 0.23 -21.00
CA VAL A 366 2.91 -0.72 -20.64
C VAL A 366 4.09 0.01 -19.98
N PRO A 367 5.02 -0.71 -19.31
CA PRO A 367 6.17 -0.09 -18.67
C PRO A 367 7.06 0.67 -19.67
N TYR A 368 7.68 1.77 -19.21
CA TYR A 368 8.66 2.55 -19.98
C TYR A 368 10.00 1.82 -20.16
N THR A 369 10.29 0.86 -19.28
CA THR A 369 11.56 0.12 -19.28
C THR A 369 11.41 -1.18 -20.04
N LEU A 370 12.44 -1.60 -20.77
CA LEU A 370 12.42 -2.92 -21.42
C LEU A 370 12.33 -4.03 -20.38
N GLU A 371 12.99 -3.87 -19.23
CA GLU A 371 12.92 -4.78 -18.10
C GLU A 371 11.48 -4.97 -17.59
N GLY A 372 10.71 -3.88 -17.49
CA GLY A 372 9.30 -3.95 -17.12
C GLY A 372 8.44 -4.63 -18.18
N GLN A 373 8.69 -4.36 -19.47
CA GLN A 373 8.00 -5.06 -20.56
C GLN A 373 8.36 -6.55 -20.62
N VAL A 374 9.60 -6.93 -20.28
CA VAL A 374 10.00 -8.33 -20.10
C VAL A 374 9.18 -8.99 -18.98
N VAL A 375 9.08 -8.36 -17.81
CA VAL A 375 8.30 -8.94 -16.70
C VAL A 375 6.83 -9.12 -17.06
N ARG A 376 6.23 -8.17 -17.78
CA ARG A 376 4.86 -8.30 -18.30
C ARG A 376 4.66 -9.59 -19.11
N VAL A 377 5.58 -9.87 -20.03
CA VAL A 377 5.48 -11.07 -20.89
C VAL A 377 5.85 -12.33 -20.10
N ALA A 378 6.84 -12.26 -19.20
CA ALA A 378 7.22 -13.38 -18.35
C ALA A 378 6.09 -13.81 -17.39
N ASP A 379 5.30 -12.86 -16.89
CA ASP A 379 4.11 -13.13 -16.08
C ASP A 379 3.05 -13.91 -16.87
N GLU A 380 2.77 -13.48 -18.12
CA GLU A 380 1.88 -14.24 -19.03
C GLU A 380 2.40 -15.67 -19.26
N ILE A 381 3.70 -15.86 -19.54
CA ILE A 381 4.30 -17.20 -19.76
C ILE A 381 4.20 -18.07 -18.50
N ALA A 382 4.58 -17.54 -17.33
CA ALA A 382 4.55 -18.27 -16.07
C ALA A 382 3.12 -18.73 -15.73
N GLN A 383 2.14 -17.83 -15.90
CA GLN A 383 0.74 -18.16 -15.67
C GLN A 383 0.26 -19.26 -16.61
N ARG A 384 0.61 -19.21 -17.91
CA ARG A 384 0.25 -20.28 -18.85
C ARG A 384 0.87 -21.63 -18.48
N SER A 385 2.13 -21.66 -18.02
CA SER A 385 2.77 -22.91 -17.60
C SER A 385 2.10 -23.53 -16.39
N HIS A 386 1.84 -22.72 -15.36
CA HIS A 386 1.24 -23.22 -14.12
C HIS A 386 -0.18 -23.71 -14.33
N ASP A 387 -0.98 -22.95 -15.08
CA ASP A 387 -2.35 -23.36 -15.41
C ASP A 387 -2.35 -24.70 -16.17
N LEU A 388 -1.35 -24.94 -17.03
CA LEU A 388 -1.20 -26.19 -17.78
C LEU A 388 -0.78 -27.36 -16.88
N GLU A 389 0.22 -27.18 -16.03
CA GLU A 389 0.70 -28.18 -15.07
C GLU A 389 -0.41 -28.56 -14.07
N ASP A 390 -1.17 -27.57 -13.58
CA ASP A 390 -2.32 -27.79 -12.71
C ASP A 390 -3.42 -28.59 -13.43
N ALA A 391 -3.65 -28.32 -14.72
CA ALA A 391 -4.64 -29.05 -15.51
C ALA A 391 -4.24 -30.51 -15.75
N PHE A 392 -2.94 -30.77 -15.95
CA PHE A 392 -2.39 -32.13 -16.06
C PHE A 392 -2.45 -32.88 -14.72
N SER A 393 -1.97 -32.25 -13.65
CA SER A 393 -1.96 -32.82 -12.29
C SER A 393 -3.37 -33.16 -11.80
N ALA A 394 -4.35 -32.31 -12.10
CA ALA A 394 -5.76 -32.53 -11.79
C ALA A 394 -6.45 -33.54 -12.73
N LYS A 395 -5.73 -34.12 -13.69
CA LYS A 395 -6.25 -35.04 -14.74
C LYS A 395 -7.41 -34.45 -15.54
N ARG A 396 -7.45 -33.12 -15.68
CA ARG A 396 -8.50 -32.39 -16.42
C ARG A 396 -8.13 -32.16 -17.89
N LEU A 397 -6.85 -32.28 -18.20
CA LEU A 397 -6.28 -32.26 -19.54
C LEU A 397 -5.32 -33.44 -19.68
N THR A 398 -5.40 -34.15 -20.80
CA THR A 398 -4.43 -35.18 -21.19
C THR A 398 -3.48 -34.67 -22.26
N VAL A 399 -2.30 -35.30 -22.41
CA VAL A 399 -1.34 -34.96 -23.48
C VAL A 399 -1.99 -35.11 -24.86
N GLU A 400 -2.81 -36.15 -25.06
CA GLU A 400 -3.53 -36.37 -26.31
C GLU A 400 -4.57 -35.28 -26.57
N GLU A 401 -5.34 -34.86 -25.57
CA GLU A 401 -6.23 -33.70 -25.71
C GLU A 401 -5.45 -32.42 -26.06
N LEU A 402 -4.31 -32.16 -25.41
CA LEU A 402 -3.46 -31.00 -25.73
C LEU A 402 -3.00 -31.04 -27.19
N LYS A 403 -2.49 -32.17 -27.69
CA LYS A 403 -2.08 -32.32 -29.10
C LYS A 403 -3.25 -32.07 -30.06
N ASN A 404 -4.43 -32.57 -29.74
CA ASN A 404 -5.64 -32.34 -30.54
C ASN A 404 -6.02 -30.85 -30.56
N TYR A 405 -5.93 -30.16 -29.43
CA TYR A 405 -6.12 -28.71 -29.38
C TYR A 405 -5.06 -27.97 -30.20
N LEU A 406 -3.79 -28.31 -30.06
CA LEU A 406 -2.72 -27.69 -30.86
C LEU A 406 -2.94 -27.90 -32.36
N LEU A 407 -3.43 -29.08 -32.77
CA LEU A 407 -3.81 -29.36 -34.14
C LEU A 407 -4.96 -28.45 -34.61
N LEU A 408 -6.03 -28.32 -33.81
CA LEU A 408 -7.16 -27.44 -34.11
C LEU A 408 -6.75 -25.95 -34.19
N GLY A 409 -5.83 -25.54 -33.33
CA GLY A 409 -5.21 -24.21 -33.33
C GLY A 409 -4.23 -23.99 -34.48
N LYS A 410 -3.95 -25.00 -35.31
CA LYS A 410 -2.93 -24.99 -36.39
C LYS A 410 -1.51 -24.73 -35.88
N MET A 411 -1.24 -25.16 -34.65
CA MET A 411 0.03 -24.99 -33.94
C MET A 411 0.94 -26.21 -34.17
N HIS A 412 1.20 -26.50 -35.45
CA HIS A 412 1.87 -27.73 -35.88
C HIS A 412 3.30 -27.84 -35.33
N GLU A 413 4.03 -26.74 -35.27
CA GLU A 413 5.42 -26.72 -34.78
C GLU A 413 5.52 -27.21 -33.33
N LEU A 414 4.73 -26.63 -32.44
CA LEU A 414 4.72 -27.03 -31.03
C LEU A 414 4.22 -28.46 -30.85
N LYS A 415 3.21 -28.87 -31.63
CA LYS A 415 2.72 -30.26 -31.64
C LYS A 415 3.84 -31.23 -32.01
N THR A 416 4.59 -30.97 -33.08
CA THR A 416 5.72 -31.82 -33.50
C THR A 416 6.81 -31.89 -32.43
N GLN A 417 7.09 -30.78 -31.73
CA GLN A 417 8.03 -30.79 -30.61
C GLN A 417 7.56 -31.66 -29.45
N ILE A 418 6.24 -31.70 -29.17
CA ILE A 418 5.66 -32.58 -28.16
C ILE A 418 5.71 -34.05 -28.60
N GLU A 419 5.40 -34.34 -29.86
CA GLU A 419 5.48 -35.70 -30.41
C GLU A 419 6.91 -36.24 -30.35
N GLN A 420 7.92 -35.40 -30.59
CA GLN A 420 9.32 -35.82 -30.44
C GLN A 420 9.66 -36.21 -29.00
N ILE A 421 9.11 -35.49 -28.01
CA ILE A 421 9.29 -35.85 -26.59
C ILE A 421 8.65 -37.21 -26.32
N GLU A 422 7.42 -37.46 -26.79
CA GLU A 422 6.77 -38.77 -26.63
C GLU A 422 7.58 -39.90 -27.27
N GLU A 423 8.13 -39.69 -28.48
CA GLU A 423 9.01 -40.66 -29.14
C GLU A 423 10.27 -40.96 -28.34
N ASP A 424 10.88 -39.95 -27.72
CA ASP A 424 12.08 -40.13 -26.90
C ASP A 424 11.77 -40.96 -25.64
N PHE A 425 10.57 -40.82 -25.07
CA PHE A 425 10.11 -41.67 -23.97
C PHE A 425 9.82 -43.10 -24.41
N ILE A 426 9.26 -43.30 -25.61
CA ILE A 426 9.07 -44.65 -26.18
C ILE A 426 10.43 -45.33 -26.35
N LYS A 427 11.42 -44.66 -26.93
CA LYS A 427 12.79 -45.19 -27.08
C LYS A 427 13.47 -45.48 -25.74
N ALA A 428 13.26 -44.62 -24.73
CA ALA A 428 13.78 -44.84 -23.38
C ALA A 428 13.18 -46.11 -22.75
N ARG A 429 11.86 -46.31 -22.88
CA ARG A 429 11.16 -47.52 -22.43
C ARG A 429 11.64 -48.77 -23.15
N GLU A 430 11.82 -48.72 -24.46
CA GLU A 430 12.40 -49.82 -25.26
C GLU A 430 13.83 -50.17 -24.82
N SER A 431 14.57 -49.20 -24.30
CA SER A 431 15.92 -49.37 -23.75
C SER A 431 15.96 -49.74 -22.26
N ASN A 432 14.81 -50.09 -21.66
CA ASN A 432 14.64 -50.37 -20.23
C ASN A 432 15.05 -49.21 -19.30
N HIS A 433 14.98 -47.97 -19.77
CA HIS A 433 15.15 -46.79 -18.94
C HIS A 433 13.77 -46.31 -18.46
N PHE A 434 13.52 -46.40 -17.16
CA PHE A 434 12.25 -46.02 -16.53
C PHE A 434 12.48 -44.85 -15.57
N GLY A 435 11.60 -43.85 -15.64
CA GLY A 435 11.47 -42.84 -14.59
C GLY A 435 10.80 -43.40 -13.34
N ALA A 436 10.81 -42.61 -12.26
CA ALA A 436 10.04 -42.94 -11.05
C ALA A 436 8.52 -42.84 -11.31
N ASP A 437 8.11 -41.81 -12.05
CA ASP A 437 6.79 -41.66 -12.66
C ASP A 437 6.99 -41.10 -14.07
N ASP A 438 6.77 -41.95 -15.09
CA ASP A 438 6.96 -41.58 -16.48
C ASP A 438 5.93 -40.55 -16.97
N ASP A 439 4.70 -40.59 -16.43
CA ASP A 439 3.62 -39.70 -16.86
C ASP A 439 3.87 -38.29 -16.32
N GLU A 440 4.28 -38.18 -15.06
CA GLU A 440 4.70 -36.91 -14.45
C GLU A 440 5.92 -36.33 -15.17
N LEU A 441 6.95 -37.15 -15.44
CA LEU A 441 8.14 -36.70 -16.15
C LEU A 441 7.83 -36.22 -17.57
N LEU A 442 6.92 -36.91 -18.29
CA LEU A 442 6.47 -36.50 -19.61
C LEU A 442 5.77 -35.13 -19.57
N GLN A 443 4.86 -34.94 -18.61
CA GLN A 443 4.14 -33.68 -18.42
C GLN A 443 5.10 -32.52 -18.13
N GLU A 444 6.05 -32.70 -17.23
CA GLU A 444 7.08 -31.69 -16.91
C GLU A 444 7.95 -31.34 -18.12
N ARG A 445 8.33 -32.32 -18.93
CA ARG A 445 9.08 -32.09 -20.18
C ARG A 445 8.28 -31.28 -21.20
N ILE A 446 6.98 -31.56 -21.31
CA ILE A 446 6.06 -30.81 -22.19
C ILE A 446 5.91 -29.37 -21.69
N SER A 447 5.67 -29.15 -20.40
CA SER A 447 5.56 -27.81 -19.81
C SER A 447 6.84 -27.00 -20.03
N SER A 448 8.01 -27.59 -19.77
CA SER A 448 9.32 -26.98 -20.05
C SER A 448 9.49 -26.62 -21.53
N ARG A 449 9.06 -27.48 -22.45
CA ARG A 449 9.11 -27.22 -23.89
C ARG A 449 8.23 -26.03 -24.30
N ILE A 450 7.04 -25.92 -23.72
CA ILE A 450 6.11 -24.82 -23.98
C ILE A 450 6.67 -23.49 -23.48
N ILE A 451 7.25 -23.44 -22.27
CA ILE A 451 7.95 -22.26 -21.76
C ILE A 451 9.06 -21.84 -22.73
N HIS A 452 9.91 -22.79 -23.15
CA HIS A 452 10.99 -22.52 -24.09
C HIS A 452 10.46 -21.95 -25.41
N TYR A 453 9.41 -22.55 -25.97
CA TYR A 453 8.77 -22.06 -27.20
C TYR A 453 8.38 -20.58 -27.08
N PHE A 454 7.71 -20.21 -25.98
CA PHE A 454 7.30 -18.82 -25.75
C PHE A 454 8.49 -17.87 -25.54
N ILE A 455 9.52 -18.28 -24.79
CA ILE A 455 10.73 -17.46 -24.59
C ILE A 455 11.40 -17.18 -25.94
N ASN A 456 11.56 -18.19 -26.80
CA ASN A 456 12.18 -18.01 -28.11
C ASN A 456 11.34 -17.11 -29.03
N ASP A 457 10.02 -17.30 -29.04
CA ASP A 457 9.11 -16.44 -29.81
C ASP A 457 9.26 -14.97 -29.42
N VAL A 458 9.24 -14.69 -28.12
CA VAL A 458 9.39 -13.34 -27.58
C VAL A 458 10.77 -12.78 -27.92
N LEU A 459 11.85 -13.55 -27.78
CA LEU A 459 13.20 -13.07 -28.12
C LEU A 459 13.34 -12.71 -29.59
N ILE A 460 12.83 -13.55 -30.50
CA ILE A 460 12.92 -13.30 -31.95
C ILE A 460 12.11 -12.05 -32.32
N GLN A 461 10.87 -11.96 -31.84
CA GLN A 461 9.99 -10.82 -32.11
C GLN A 461 10.54 -9.52 -31.50
N SER A 462 11.03 -9.59 -30.27
CA SER A 462 11.54 -8.43 -29.54
C SER A 462 12.83 -7.88 -30.14
N ASN A 463 13.77 -8.73 -30.56
CA ASN A 463 14.97 -8.27 -31.28
C ASN A 463 14.59 -7.54 -32.58
N THR A 464 13.66 -8.11 -33.35
CA THR A 464 13.16 -7.46 -34.58
C THR A 464 12.54 -6.08 -34.31
N ASN A 465 11.79 -5.95 -33.21
CA ASN A 465 11.17 -4.69 -32.80
C ASN A 465 12.20 -3.67 -32.32
N ILE A 466 13.19 -4.09 -31.53
CA ILE A 466 14.30 -3.27 -31.05
C ILE A 466 15.15 -2.76 -32.22
N ASP A 467 15.53 -3.63 -33.16
CA ASP A 467 16.31 -3.25 -34.34
C ASP A 467 15.58 -2.18 -35.16
N ARG A 468 14.28 -2.37 -35.40
CA ARG A 468 13.44 -1.38 -36.09
C ARG A 468 13.36 -0.07 -35.33
N TYR A 469 13.29 -0.12 -34.00
CA TYR A 469 13.26 1.06 -33.16
C TYR A 469 14.57 1.85 -33.23
N LEU A 470 15.71 1.15 -33.17
CA LEU A 470 17.04 1.76 -33.27
C LEU A 470 17.27 2.40 -34.66
N LEU A 471 16.81 1.76 -35.73
CA LEU A 471 16.84 2.33 -37.08
C LEU A 471 15.98 3.60 -37.21
N ASP A 472 14.96 3.76 -36.38
CA ASP A 472 14.08 4.93 -36.29
C ASP A 472 14.53 5.88 -35.15
N ASP A 473 15.83 6.18 -35.05
CA ASP A 473 16.40 7.13 -34.06
C ASP A 473 16.06 6.76 -32.60
N GLY A 474 15.86 5.47 -32.31
CA GLY A 474 15.36 5.00 -31.03
C GLY A 474 16.26 5.32 -29.84
N GLU A 475 17.58 5.28 -30.04
CA GLU A 475 18.56 5.60 -29.00
C GLU A 475 18.49 7.09 -28.60
N SER A 476 18.50 8.00 -29.58
CA SER A 476 18.34 9.43 -29.30
C SER A 476 16.96 9.78 -28.72
N LYS A 477 15.90 9.05 -29.11
CA LYS A 477 14.56 9.20 -28.50
C LYS A 477 14.58 8.77 -27.04
N PHE A 478 15.22 7.64 -26.73
CA PHE A 478 15.38 7.15 -25.37
C PHE A 478 16.10 8.17 -24.48
N GLU A 479 17.24 8.71 -24.92
CA GLU A 479 17.99 9.75 -24.18
C GLU A 479 17.15 11.01 -23.95
N ARG A 480 16.50 11.54 -25.00
CA ARG A 480 15.67 12.76 -24.91
C ARG A 480 14.44 12.59 -24.02
N ASN A 481 13.91 11.39 -23.91
CA ASN A 481 12.74 11.07 -23.08
C ASN A 481 13.12 10.74 -21.63
N GLY A 482 14.36 11.03 -21.21
CA GLY A 482 14.83 10.75 -19.86
C GLY A 482 15.01 9.24 -19.61
N HIS A 483 15.54 8.54 -20.61
CA HIS A 483 15.77 7.09 -20.59
C HIS A 483 14.46 6.28 -20.47
N LYS A 484 13.43 6.71 -21.21
CA LYS A 484 12.13 6.02 -21.30
C LYS A 484 11.88 5.56 -22.73
N VAL A 485 11.49 4.30 -22.90
CA VAL A 485 11.07 3.75 -24.18
C VAL A 485 9.59 4.12 -24.42
N ASP A 486 9.30 4.71 -25.57
CA ASP A 486 7.99 5.25 -25.95
C ASP A 486 7.12 4.26 -26.76
N LYS A 487 7.63 3.06 -27.03
CA LYS A 487 6.93 1.99 -27.77
C LYS A 487 6.92 0.67 -26.99
N LEU A 488 5.95 -0.18 -27.30
CA LEU A 488 5.98 -1.59 -26.94
C LEU A 488 7.01 -2.29 -27.84
N LEU A 489 8.10 -2.79 -27.25
CA LEU A 489 9.17 -3.49 -27.97
C LEU A 489 9.26 -4.96 -27.57
N ILE A 490 8.94 -5.29 -26.31
CA ILE A 490 8.94 -6.67 -25.80
C ILE A 490 7.53 -7.26 -25.83
N GLU A 491 7.29 -8.15 -26.79
CA GLU A 491 6.00 -8.81 -27.00
C GLU A 491 6.15 -10.15 -27.71
N PHE A 492 5.08 -10.96 -27.65
CA PHE A 492 4.95 -12.16 -28.47
C PHE A 492 4.83 -11.80 -29.94
N SER A 493 5.21 -12.72 -30.82
CA SER A 493 4.80 -12.65 -32.22
C SER A 493 3.28 -12.80 -32.34
N SER A 494 2.72 -12.48 -33.51
CA SER A 494 1.29 -12.72 -33.76
C SER A 494 0.91 -14.20 -33.60
N LYS A 495 1.81 -15.13 -33.93
CA LYS A 495 1.60 -16.57 -33.72
C LYS A 495 1.69 -16.94 -32.25
N GLY A 496 2.71 -16.45 -31.54
CA GLY A 496 2.90 -16.70 -30.12
C GLY A 496 1.74 -16.18 -29.28
N LYS A 497 1.24 -14.96 -29.57
CA LYS A 497 0.08 -14.39 -28.86
C LYS A 497 -1.18 -15.21 -29.09
N ASN A 498 -1.45 -15.60 -30.34
CA ASN A 498 -2.59 -16.46 -30.66
C ASN A 498 -2.53 -17.81 -29.92
N LEU A 499 -1.34 -18.42 -29.81
CA LEU A 499 -1.15 -19.65 -29.04
C LEU A 499 -1.39 -19.42 -27.55
N CYS A 500 -0.81 -18.36 -26.97
CA CYS A 500 -0.96 -18.00 -25.57
C CYS A 500 -2.44 -17.84 -25.18
N ASP A 501 -3.18 -17.03 -25.94
CA ASP A 501 -4.60 -16.76 -25.71
C ASP A 501 -5.47 -18.02 -25.94
N TYR A 502 -5.07 -18.89 -26.87
CA TYR A 502 -5.76 -20.14 -27.14
C TYR A 502 -5.59 -21.15 -25.99
N LEU A 503 -4.37 -21.29 -25.45
CA LEU A 503 -4.11 -22.14 -24.28
C LEU A 503 -4.88 -21.63 -23.05
N GLU A 504 -4.86 -20.32 -22.80
CA GLU A 504 -5.64 -19.70 -21.72
C GLU A 504 -7.13 -20.07 -21.83
N LYS A 505 -7.71 -19.95 -23.03
CA LYS A 505 -9.12 -20.27 -23.29
C LYS A 505 -9.46 -21.74 -23.04
N ILE A 506 -8.59 -22.66 -23.40
CA ILE A 506 -8.80 -24.10 -23.17
C ILE A 506 -8.71 -24.42 -21.69
N ILE A 507 -7.64 -23.98 -21.04
CA ILE A 507 -7.38 -24.30 -19.64
C ILE A 507 -8.46 -23.68 -18.75
N SER A 508 -8.83 -22.41 -19.00
CA SER A 508 -9.90 -21.72 -18.28
C SER A 508 -11.21 -22.50 -18.32
N LYS A 509 -11.58 -23.07 -19.47
CA LYS A 509 -12.82 -23.87 -19.60
C LYS A 509 -12.78 -25.15 -18.77
N LYS A 510 -11.62 -25.78 -18.63
CA LYS A 510 -11.42 -27.05 -17.93
C LYS A 510 -11.21 -26.88 -16.43
N VAL A 511 -10.56 -25.80 -16.00
CA VAL A 511 -10.13 -25.57 -14.60
C VAL A 511 -11.11 -24.67 -13.83
N ILE A 512 -11.48 -23.51 -14.38
CA ILE A 512 -12.26 -22.48 -13.66
C ILE A 512 -13.71 -22.93 -13.42
N ASN A 513 -14.30 -23.68 -14.36
CA ASN A 513 -15.69 -24.16 -14.25
C ASN A 513 -15.86 -25.34 -13.28
N SER A 514 -14.84 -25.67 -12.47
CA SER A 514 -14.95 -26.74 -11.49
C SER A 514 -15.77 -26.28 -10.27
N GLY A 515 -16.56 -27.20 -9.71
CA GLY A 515 -17.31 -26.93 -8.48
C GLY A 515 -16.41 -26.59 -7.29
N GLU A 516 -15.16 -27.06 -7.32
CA GLU A 516 -14.13 -26.79 -6.33
C GLU A 516 -13.67 -25.32 -6.34
N VAL A 517 -13.27 -24.79 -7.51
CA VAL A 517 -12.90 -23.38 -7.65
C VAL A 517 -14.08 -22.48 -7.30
N SER A 518 -15.29 -22.87 -7.71
CA SER A 518 -16.52 -22.11 -7.38
C SER A 518 -16.79 -22.05 -5.87
N LEU A 519 -16.56 -23.16 -5.15
CA LEU A 519 -16.72 -23.22 -3.69
C LEU A 519 -15.66 -22.36 -2.98
N PHE A 520 -14.39 -22.47 -3.40
CA PHE A 520 -13.31 -21.66 -2.86
C PHE A 520 -13.59 -20.17 -3.05
N ASP A 521 -13.99 -19.77 -4.27
CA ASP A 521 -14.33 -18.39 -4.59
C ASP A 521 -15.51 -17.89 -3.73
N SER A 522 -16.56 -18.70 -3.60
CA SER A 522 -17.73 -18.35 -2.78
C SER A 522 -17.37 -18.15 -1.31
N ASN A 523 -16.53 -19.03 -0.76
CA ASN A 523 -16.06 -18.94 0.62
C ASN A 523 -15.15 -17.72 0.82
N GLY A 524 -14.20 -17.48 -0.08
CA GLY A 524 -13.30 -16.33 -0.04
C GLY A 524 -14.07 -15.01 -0.09
N ALA A 525 -15.09 -14.91 -0.95
CA ALA A 525 -15.96 -13.74 -1.00
C ALA A 525 -16.68 -13.48 0.33
N ALA A 526 -17.25 -14.53 0.93
CA ALA A 526 -17.97 -14.43 2.20
C ALA A 526 -17.05 -14.02 3.37
N VAL A 527 -15.83 -14.57 3.42
CA VAL A 527 -14.82 -14.21 4.42
C VAL A 527 -14.45 -12.73 4.30
N ILE A 528 -14.09 -12.27 3.11
CA ILE A 528 -13.67 -10.88 2.87
C ILE A 528 -14.80 -9.90 3.19
N GLU A 529 -16.02 -10.17 2.72
CA GLU A 529 -17.18 -9.30 2.97
C GLU A 529 -17.53 -9.21 4.46
N SER A 530 -17.47 -10.32 5.18
CA SER A 530 -17.73 -10.35 6.61
C SER A 530 -16.63 -9.64 7.40
N LEU A 531 -15.36 -9.86 7.09
CA LEU A 531 -14.25 -9.16 7.74
C LEU A 531 -14.37 -7.65 7.54
N PHE A 532 -14.62 -7.22 6.30
CA PHE A 532 -14.81 -5.81 6.00
C PHE A 532 -15.95 -5.22 6.83
N THR A 533 -17.10 -5.88 6.86
CA THR A 533 -18.28 -5.44 7.61
C THR A 533 -18.01 -5.35 9.11
N SER A 534 -17.36 -6.35 9.68
CA SER A 534 -17.02 -6.38 11.11
C SER A 534 -16.07 -5.24 11.50
N TYR A 535 -15.00 -5.03 10.72
CA TYR A 535 -14.04 -3.94 10.97
C TYR A 535 -14.65 -2.55 10.74
N TYR A 536 -15.57 -2.43 9.77
CA TYR A 536 -16.26 -1.18 9.50
C TYR A 536 -17.18 -0.79 10.67
N ASN A 537 -17.93 -1.76 11.19
CA ASN A 537 -18.89 -1.51 12.28
C ASN A 537 -18.24 -1.39 13.66
N ASN A 538 -17.08 -2.03 13.88
CA ASN A 538 -16.39 -1.99 15.17
C ASN A 538 -14.87 -1.79 15.01
N PRO A 539 -14.35 -0.58 15.36
CA PRO A 539 -12.92 -0.30 15.27
C PRO A 539 -12.06 -1.20 16.14
N ARG A 540 -12.58 -1.67 17.28
CA ARG A 540 -11.78 -2.41 18.27
C ARG A 540 -11.34 -3.78 17.79
N LEU A 541 -11.94 -4.28 16.70
CA LEU A 541 -11.53 -5.52 16.05
C LEU A 541 -10.28 -5.33 15.18
N LEU A 542 -9.95 -4.10 14.79
CA LEU A 542 -8.77 -3.83 13.98
C LEU A 542 -7.48 -3.94 14.81
N HIS A 543 -6.43 -4.45 14.18
CA HIS A 543 -5.10 -4.49 14.77
C HIS A 543 -4.61 -3.07 15.17
N ARG A 544 -3.93 -2.98 16.33
CA ARG A 544 -3.41 -1.73 16.91
C ARG A 544 -2.65 -0.84 15.92
N GLY A 545 -1.79 -1.44 15.09
CA GLY A 545 -1.04 -0.71 14.07
C GLY A 545 -1.94 -0.07 12.99
N THR A 546 -3.03 -0.74 12.61
CA THR A 546 -4.00 -0.25 11.64
C THR A 546 -4.79 0.93 12.22
N LEU A 547 -5.23 0.84 13.47
CA LEU A 547 -5.91 1.94 14.17
C LEU A 547 -5.03 3.19 14.25
N ARG A 548 -3.75 3.03 14.60
CA ARG A 548 -2.79 4.13 14.62
C ARG A 548 -2.59 4.77 13.25
N ARG A 549 -2.54 3.96 12.19
CA ARG A 549 -2.44 4.46 10.81
C ARG A 549 -3.68 5.25 10.40
N ILE A 550 -4.88 4.75 10.74
CA ILE A 550 -6.13 5.48 10.53
C ILE A 550 -6.09 6.83 11.23
N MET A 551 -5.65 6.88 12.49
CA MET A 551 -5.50 8.14 13.22
C MET A 551 -4.49 9.10 12.57
N GLN A 552 -3.34 8.60 12.14
CA GLN A 552 -2.33 9.39 11.40
C GLN A 552 -2.90 9.95 10.10
N ASP A 553 -3.75 9.21 9.42
CA ASP A 553 -4.38 9.64 8.18
C ASP A 553 -5.54 10.61 8.40
N PHE A 554 -6.33 10.44 9.47
CA PHE A 554 -7.29 11.45 9.91
C PHE A 554 -6.58 12.76 10.23
N ARG A 555 -5.41 12.69 10.86
CA ARG A 555 -4.62 13.86 11.21
C ARG A 555 -4.14 14.67 9.99
N LYS A 556 -3.94 14.02 8.85
CA LYS A 556 -3.60 14.70 7.58
C LYS A 556 -4.77 15.53 7.03
N ILE A 557 -6.00 15.22 7.46
CA ILE A 557 -7.23 15.90 7.03
C ILE A 557 -7.68 16.94 8.06
N THR A 558 -7.69 16.57 9.35
CA THR A 558 -8.24 17.40 10.43
C THR A 558 -7.46 17.19 11.73
N LYS A 559 -7.47 18.18 12.60
CA LYS A 559 -6.90 18.08 13.96
C LYS A 559 -7.90 17.49 14.97
N ASN A 560 -9.13 17.27 14.57
CA ASN A 560 -10.20 16.67 15.38
C ASN A 560 -10.05 15.14 15.43
N VAL A 561 -9.00 14.64 16.09
CA VAL A 561 -8.69 13.21 16.15
C VAL A 561 -8.73 12.73 17.60
N ILE A 562 -9.34 11.57 17.83
CA ILE A 562 -9.40 10.89 19.12
C ILE A 562 -8.52 9.65 19.05
N ASP A 563 -7.88 9.30 20.17
CA ASP A 563 -7.13 8.06 20.28
C ASP A 563 -8.08 6.87 20.41
N PHE A 564 -8.07 5.97 19.42
CA PHE A 564 -8.92 4.79 19.41
C PHE A 564 -8.42 3.65 20.31
N GLU A 565 -7.20 3.77 20.84
CA GLU A 565 -6.60 2.80 21.74
C GLU A 565 -6.80 3.22 23.21
N GLU A 566 -6.53 4.47 23.52
CA GLU A 566 -6.45 4.99 24.90
C GLU A 566 -7.56 6.01 25.24
N GLY A 567 -8.46 6.29 24.31
CA GLY A 567 -9.59 7.21 24.51
C GLY A 567 -10.77 6.58 25.25
N ASP A 568 -11.73 7.41 25.67
CA ASP A 568 -12.95 6.92 26.33
C ASP A 568 -13.77 6.04 25.37
N PRO A 569 -14.11 4.80 25.77
CA PRO A 569 -14.86 3.84 24.96
C PRO A 569 -16.16 4.39 24.35
N ARG A 570 -16.93 5.19 25.08
CA ARG A 570 -18.22 5.76 24.66
C ARG A 570 -18.01 6.91 23.68
N ILE A 571 -16.94 7.66 23.83
CA ILE A 571 -16.61 8.78 22.93
C ILE A 571 -16.08 8.24 21.60
N ILE A 572 -15.21 7.22 21.66
CA ILE A 572 -14.74 6.48 20.47
C ILE A 572 -15.93 5.96 19.68
N GLU A 573 -16.89 5.31 20.35
CA GLU A 573 -18.09 4.76 19.69
C GLU A 573 -18.92 5.86 19.02
N LYS A 574 -19.16 6.99 19.70
CA LYS A 574 -19.88 8.13 19.13
C LYS A 574 -19.16 8.73 17.93
N GLU A 575 -17.85 8.93 18.02
CA GLU A 575 -17.04 9.48 16.93
C GLU A 575 -17.06 8.52 15.72
N TRP A 576 -16.89 7.22 15.97
CA TRP A 576 -16.94 6.20 14.93
C TRP A 576 -18.32 6.17 14.23
N HIS A 577 -19.41 6.23 15.00
CA HIS A 577 -20.77 6.31 14.47
C HIS A 577 -20.97 7.53 13.57
N LYS A 578 -20.41 8.70 13.90
CA LYS A 578 -20.46 9.88 13.03
C LYS A 578 -19.72 9.64 11.71
N ILE A 579 -18.57 8.97 11.77
CA ILE A 579 -17.76 8.67 10.59
C ILE A 579 -18.49 7.69 9.66
N ILE A 580 -19.02 6.58 10.16
CA ILE A 580 -19.65 5.55 9.32
C ILE A 580 -21.00 5.98 8.73
N ASN A 581 -21.72 6.89 9.38
CA ASN A 581 -23.02 7.39 8.91
C ASN A 581 -22.91 8.66 8.04
N ALA A 582 -21.70 9.12 7.74
CA ALA A 582 -21.49 10.25 6.84
C ALA A 582 -21.87 9.86 5.40
N LYS A 583 -22.86 10.57 4.82
CA LYS A 583 -23.31 10.36 3.44
C LYS A 583 -22.55 11.25 2.46
N ALA A 584 -22.24 10.73 1.28
CA ALA A 584 -21.76 11.54 0.15
C ALA A 584 -22.96 12.24 -0.54
N SER A 585 -22.81 13.48 -1.02
CA SER A 585 -23.82 14.18 -1.81
C SER A 585 -23.33 14.66 -3.19
N LYS A 586 -24.23 14.86 -4.16
CA LYS A 586 -23.94 15.16 -5.59
C LYS A 586 -23.33 16.55 -5.81
N GLU A 587 -23.51 17.41 -4.81
CA GLU A 587 -23.04 18.80 -4.75
C GLU A 587 -21.61 18.91 -4.17
N ASP A 588 -21.07 17.82 -3.60
CA ASP A 588 -19.71 17.75 -3.04
C ASP A 588 -18.63 17.61 -4.12
N ARG A 589 -18.67 18.44 -5.18
CA ARG A 589 -17.55 18.53 -6.14
C ARG A 589 -16.38 19.32 -5.57
N ASP A 590 -16.61 20.14 -4.54
CA ASP A 590 -15.61 20.84 -3.73
C ASP A 590 -15.57 20.23 -2.31
N LEU A 591 -14.86 19.10 -2.16
CA LEU A 591 -14.76 18.27 -0.95
C LEU A 591 -13.96 18.89 0.22
N VAL A 592 -14.28 20.13 0.60
CA VAL A 592 -13.70 20.80 1.77
C VAL A 592 -14.69 20.88 2.94
N GLU A 593 -15.99 20.61 2.75
CA GLU A 593 -17.01 20.92 3.76
C GLU A 593 -17.43 19.78 4.71
N ASN A 594 -17.21 18.49 4.40
CA ASN A 594 -17.59 17.37 5.29
C ASN A 594 -16.40 16.54 5.79
N GLU A 595 -15.85 16.93 6.95
CA GLU A 595 -14.76 16.24 7.64
C GLU A 595 -15.03 14.73 7.83
N TYR A 596 -16.26 14.36 8.20
CA TYR A 596 -16.60 12.96 8.50
C TYR A 596 -16.65 12.10 7.25
N LEU A 597 -17.01 12.65 6.09
CA LEU A 597 -16.95 11.94 4.82
C LEU A 597 -15.50 11.65 4.39
N LEU A 598 -14.58 12.61 4.60
CA LEU A 598 -13.16 12.40 4.34
C LEU A 598 -12.56 11.36 5.28
N LYS A 599 -12.91 11.41 6.58
CA LYS A 599 -12.58 10.36 7.55
C LYS A 599 -13.14 9.00 7.11
N ASN A 600 -14.37 8.95 6.61
CA ASN A 600 -14.99 7.72 6.11
C ASN A 600 -14.20 7.09 4.96
N ARG A 601 -13.77 7.90 3.98
CA ARG A 601 -12.93 7.43 2.86
C ARG A 601 -11.59 6.87 3.33
N VAL A 602 -10.94 7.55 4.28
CA VAL A 602 -9.69 7.07 4.90
C VAL A 602 -9.91 5.76 5.63
N LEU A 603 -11.02 5.64 6.37
CA LEU A 603 -11.37 4.43 7.09
C LEU A 603 -11.55 3.25 6.13
N VAL A 604 -12.41 3.41 5.12
CA VAL A 604 -12.70 2.39 4.10
C VAL A 604 -11.41 1.91 3.43
N ARG A 605 -10.53 2.85 3.05
CA ARG A 605 -9.26 2.49 2.41
C ARG A 605 -8.31 1.75 3.35
N ASN A 606 -8.18 2.17 4.62
CA ASN A 606 -7.30 1.50 5.58
C ASN A 606 -7.81 0.10 5.97
N ILE A 607 -9.13 -0.11 6.07
CA ILE A 607 -9.71 -1.45 6.25
C ILE A 607 -9.37 -2.34 5.04
N THR A 608 -9.53 -1.79 3.83
CA THR A 608 -9.16 -2.50 2.59
C THR A 608 -7.68 -2.88 2.59
N ASP A 609 -6.80 -1.95 2.94
CA ASP A 609 -5.36 -2.18 3.01
C ASP A 609 -5.01 -3.28 4.03
N PHE A 610 -5.69 -3.29 5.18
CA PHE A 610 -5.48 -4.31 6.21
C PHE A 610 -5.90 -5.70 5.72
N ILE A 611 -7.10 -5.82 5.14
CA ILE A 611 -7.62 -7.09 4.62
C ILE A 611 -6.76 -7.59 3.45
N ALA A 612 -6.43 -6.74 2.48
CA ALA A 612 -5.58 -7.13 1.35
C ALA A 612 -4.17 -7.57 1.80
N GLY A 613 -3.68 -7.00 2.91
CA GLY A 613 -2.42 -7.36 3.53
C GLY A 613 -2.42 -8.68 4.31
N MET A 614 -3.55 -9.33 4.55
CA MET A 614 -3.64 -10.62 5.27
C MET A 614 -3.12 -11.77 4.41
N THR A 615 -2.81 -12.91 5.05
CA THR A 615 -2.65 -14.20 4.36
C THR A 615 -3.98 -14.95 4.34
N ASP A 616 -4.11 -16.00 3.53
CA ASP A 616 -5.35 -16.78 3.41
C ASP A 616 -5.72 -17.40 4.76
N SER A 617 -4.78 -18.11 5.38
CA SER A 617 -4.97 -18.77 6.68
C SER A 617 -5.30 -17.77 7.79
N TYR A 618 -4.64 -16.60 7.81
CA TYR A 618 -4.92 -15.55 8.79
C TYR A 618 -6.34 -14.97 8.61
N ALA A 619 -6.76 -14.70 7.37
CA ALA A 619 -8.10 -14.18 7.09
C ALA A 619 -9.20 -15.16 7.52
N ILE A 620 -9.02 -16.46 7.25
CA ILE A 620 -9.96 -17.51 7.71
C ILE A 620 -10.03 -17.55 9.24
N ASN A 621 -8.88 -17.52 9.91
CA ASN A 621 -8.82 -17.57 11.38
C ASN A 621 -9.48 -16.36 12.02
N GLU A 622 -9.21 -15.15 11.52
CA GLU A 622 -9.86 -13.92 12.02
C GLU A 622 -11.37 -13.96 11.81
N TYR A 623 -11.81 -14.42 10.64
CA TYR A 623 -13.24 -14.57 10.35
C TYR A 623 -13.92 -15.52 11.34
N ASN A 624 -13.28 -16.66 11.64
CA ASN A 624 -13.78 -17.63 12.61
C ASN A 624 -13.78 -17.07 14.04
N ASN A 625 -12.76 -16.29 14.42
CA ASN A 625 -12.67 -15.66 15.73
C ASN A 625 -13.76 -14.62 15.96
N ILE A 626 -14.09 -13.82 14.93
CA ILE A 626 -15.13 -12.78 15.03
C ILE A 626 -16.55 -13.37 15.09
N ARG A 627 -16.77 -14.57 14.51
CA ARG A 627 -18.09 -15.24 14.54
C ARG A 627 -18.36 -16.06 15.79
N ARG A 628 -17.32 -16.41 16.57
CA ARG A 628 -17.44 -17.08 17.87
C ARG A 628 -17.88 -16.08 18.93
#